data_AF-A0A6P1CZG1-F1
#
_entry.id   AF-A0A6P1CZG1-F1
#
_cell.length_a   1.000
_cell.length_b   1.000
_cell.length_c   1.000
_cell.angle_alpha   90.00
_cell.angle_beta   90.00
_cell.angle_gamma   90.00
#
_symmetry.space_group_name_H-M   'P 1'
#
loop_
_entity.id
_entity.type
_entity.pdbx_description
1 polymer ?
#
loop_
_entity_poly.entity_id
_entity_poly.type
_entity_poly.pdbx_seq_one_letter_code
_entity_poly.pdbx_strand_id
1 'polypeptide(L)' 'MSDSPSPVSLDADLARRLARLEAVESIKALKHRYFRACDAKDPKGFRDCFIASGSALDYGELGAFDADGMAAIFESIA' A
#
# COMPACT_ATOMS: atom_id res chain seq x y z
N MET A 1 28.27 -1.86 36.79
CA MET A 1 27.83 -0.65 36.08
C MET A 1 26.60 -1.03 35.29
N SER A 2 25.42 -0.89 35.90
CA SER A 2 24.14 -1.30 35.31
C SER A 2 23.61 -0.11 34.54
N ASP A 3 23.83 -0.09 33.22
CA ASP A 3 23.36 0.99 32.36
C ASP A 3 21.90 0.70 32.00
N SER A 4 20.99 1.06 32.92
CA SER A 4 19.55 0.99 32.64
C SER A 4 19.22 2.05 31.59
N PRO A 5 18.50 1.71 30.52
CA PRO A 5 18.21 2.68 29.47
C PRO A 5 17.43 3.86 30.08
N SER A 6 17.90 5.07 29.80
CA SER A 6 17.23 6.29 30.24
C SER A 6 15.79 6.33 29.69
N PRO A 7 14.80 6.84 30.45
CA PRO A 7 13.38 6.80 30.10
C PRO A 7 13.05 7.42 28.73
N VAL A 8 13.81 8.44 28.31
CA VAL A 8 13.70 9.06 26.97
C VAL A 8 13.99 8.07 25.83
N SER A 9 14.89 7.10 26.05
CA SER A 9 15.21 6.05 25.07
C SER A 9 14.08 5.02 24.94
N LEU A 10 13.40 4.72 26.05
CA LEU A 10 12.27 3.79 26.07
C LEU A 10 11.05 4.39 25.37
N ASP A 11 10.71 5.64 25.65
CA ASP A 11 9.58 6.32 24.99
C ASP A 11 9.81 6.46 23.47
N ALA A 12 11.04 6.81 23.08
CA ALA A 12 11.42 6.84 21.66
C ALA A 12 11.34 5.46 20.99
N ASP A 13 11.68 4.38 21.71
CA ASP A 13 11.53 3.01 21.19
C ASP A 13 10.08 2.59 21.01
N LEU A 14 9.24 2.88 22.01
CA LEU A 14 7.81 2.61 21.94
C LEU A 14 7.16 3.39 20.78
N ALA A 15 7.50 4.66 20.60
CA ALA A 15 7.00 5.47 19.49
C ALA A 15 7.40 4.89 18.13
N ARG A 16 8.66 4.44 17.96
CA ARG A 16 9.12 3.77 16.72
C ARG A 16 8.36 2.48 16.45
N ARG A 17 8.15 1.65 17.49
CA ARG A 17 7.42 0.39 17.37
C ARG A 17 5.96 0.63 17.03
N LEU A 18 5.31 1.61 17.65
CA LEU A 18 3.93 1.99 17.34
C LEU A 18 3.81 2.50 15.89
N ALA A 19 4.66 3.43 15.48
CA ALA A 19 4.67 3.94 14.10
C ALA A 19 4.86 2.82 13.07
N ARG A 20 5.67 1.81 13.39
CA ARG A 20 5.84 0.63 12.53
C ARG A 20 4.55 -0.21 12.46
N LEU A 21 3.84 -0.42 13.57
CA LEU A 21 2.57 -1.12 13.57
C LEU A 21 1.50 -0.35 12.78
N GLU A 22 1.41 0.96 12.94
CA GLU A 22 0.49 1.83 12.20
C GLU A 22 0.78 1.82 10.69
N ALA A 23 2.05 1.82 10.30
CA ALA A 23 2.45 1.67 8.90
C ALA A 23 2.04 0.31 8.33
N VAL A 24 2.22 -0.78 9.10
CA VAL A 24 1.80 -2.12 8.68
C VAL A 24 0.29 -2.18 8.49
N GLU A 25 -0.50 -1.66 9.42
CA GLU A 25 -1.96 -1.64 9.30
C GLU A 25 -2.43 -0.75 8.14
N SER A 26 -1.75 0.37 7.88
CA SER A 26 -2.03 1.23 6.73
C SER A 26 -1.80 0.51 5.39
N ILE A 27 -0.71 -0.26 5.28
CA ILE A 27 -0.41 -1.08 4.10
C ILE A 27 -1.44 -2.20 3.92
N LYS A 28 -1.84 -2.88 5.00
CA LYS A 28 -2.90 -3.91 4.94
C LYS A 28 -4.22 -3.31 4.46
N ALA A 29 -4.62 -2.17 5.02
CA ALA A 29 -5.83 -1.46 4.61
C ALA A 29 -5.77 -1.06 3.13
N LEU A 30 -4.62 -0.58 2.65
CA LEU A 30 -4.39 -0.29 1.23
C LEU A 30 -4.56 -1.53 0.35
N LYS A 31 -3.96 -2.66 0.72
CA LYS A 31 -4.11 -3.92 -0.03
C LYS A 31 -5.55 -4.44 -0.03
N HIS A 32 -6.29 -4.31 1.08
CA HIS A 32 -7.71 -4.67 1.10
C HIS A 32 -8.55 -3.80 0.17
N ARG A 33 -8.29 -2.48 0.10
CA ARG A 33 -8.96 -1.59 -0.87
C ARG A 33 -8.64 -1.98 -2.30
N TYR A 34 -7.36 -2.23 -2.60
CA TYR A 34 -6.91 -2.71 -3.90
C TYR A 34 -7.65 -3.99 -4.32
N PHE A 35 -7.71 -5.01 -3.47
CA PHE A 35 -8.39 -6.26 -3.81
C PHE A 35 -9.88 -6.08 -4.03
N ARG A 36 -10.57 -5.32 -3.16
CA ARG A 36 -11.99 -5.02 -3.36
C ARG A 36 -12.27 -4.26 -4.65
N ALA A 37 -11.40 -3.31 -5.02
CA ALA A 37 -11.53 -2.60 -6.28
C ALA A 37 -11.32 -3.51 -7.49
N CYS A 38 -10.34 -4.42 -7.44
CA CYS A 38 -10.15 -5.44 -8.49
C CYS A 38 -11.38 -6.36 -8.61
N ASP A 39 -11.90 -6.87 -7.50
CA ASP A 39 -13.05 -7.77 -7.48
C ASP A 39 -14.31 -7.08 -8.04
N ALA A 40 -14.52 -5.83 -7.68
CA ALA A 40 -15.64 -5.01 -8.15
C ALA A 40 -15.44 -4.42 -9.56
N LYS A 41 -14.25 -4.61 -10.16
CA LYS A 41 -13.83 -3.93 -11.40
C LYS A 41 -13.97 -2.40 -11.33
N ASP A 42 -13.67 -1.80 -10.19
CA ASP A 42 -13.73 -0.35 -9.94
C ASP A 42 -12.41 0.33 -10.38
N PRO A 43 -12.39 1.04 -11.53
CA PRO A 43 -11.17 1.65 -12.08
C PRO A 43 -10.63 2.76 -11.18
N LYS A 44 -11.52 3.57 -10.61
CA LYS A 44 -11.15 4.69 -9.74
C LYS A 44 -10.58 4.17 -8.42
N GLY A 45 -11.28 3.24 -7.78
CA GLY A 45 -10.82 2.64 -6.52
C GLY A 45 -9.49 1.90 -6.66
N PHE A 46 -9.27 1.25 -7.81
CA PHE A 46 -7.98 0.64 -8.14
C PHE A 46 -6.89 1.70 -8.28
N ARG A 47 -7.15 2.76 -9.07
CA ARG A 47 -6.17 3.80 -9.35
C ARG A 47 -5.73 4.58 -8.11
N ASP A 48 -6.66 4.83 -7.20
CA ASP A 48 -6.42 5.51 -5.91
C ASP A 48 -5.50 4.71 -4.98
N CYS A 49 -5.23 3.42 -5.27
CA CYS A 49 -4.30 2.59 -4.50
C CYS A 49 -2.82 2.75 -4.92
N PHE A 50 -2.55 3.51 -5.99
CA PHE A 50 -1.21 3.70 -6.52
C PHE A 50 -0.73 5.15 -6.34
N ILE A 51 0.59 5.31 -6.35
CA ILE A 51 1.24 6.63 -6.40
C ILE A 51 0.80 7.41 -7.65
N ALA A 52 0.99 8.72 -7.63
CA ALA A 52 0.56 9.59 -8.72
C ALA A 52 1.21 9.23 -10.07
N SER A 53 2.47 8.80 -10.07
CA SER A 53 3.21 8.44 -11.28
C SER A 53 4.31 7.42 -10.98
N GLY A 54 4.70 6.62 -11.97
CA GLY A 54 5.83 5.67 -11.85
C GLY A 54 5.46 4.30 -11.28
N SER A 55 4.17 3.97 -11.21
CA SER A 55 3.73 2.60 -10.92
C SER A 55 4.08 1.66 -12.07
N ALA A 56 4.53 0.45 -11.75
CA ALA A 56 4.75 -0.60 -12.71
C ALA A 56 4.05 -1.88 -12.24
N LEU A 57 3.21 -2.45 -13.11
CA LEU A 57 2.51 -3.70 -12.91
C LEU A 57 2.92 -4.63 -14.04
N ASP A 58 3.50 -5.77 -13.70
CA ASP A 58 3.91 -6.80 -14.66
C ASP A 58 3.03 -8.03 -14.44
N TYR A 59 2.20 -8.35 -15.43
CA TYR A 59 1.33 -9.53 -15.42
C TYR A 59 1.89 -10.66 -16.32
N GLY A 60 3.18 -10.61 -16.67
CA GLY A 60 3.84 -11.60 -17.51
C GLY A 60 3.33 -11.58 -18.94
N GLU A 61 2.81 -12.70 -19.41
CA GLU A 61 2.31 -12.86 -20.79
C GLU A 61 1.14 -11.92 -21.12
N LEU A 62 0.41 -11.44 -20.11
CA LEU A 62 -0.67 -10.47 -20.27
C LEU A 62 -0.16 -9.04 -20.50
N GLY A 63 1.14 -8.79 -20.32
CA GLY A 63 1.79 -7.51 -20.53
C GLY A 63 2.14 -6.76 -19.25
N ALA A 64 2.82 -5.64 -19.45
CA ALA A 64 3.22 -4.71 -18.41
C ALA A 64 2.49 -3.37 -18.60
N PHE A 65 2.06 -2.79 -17.49
CA PHE A 65 1.20 -1.61 -17.46
C PHE A 65 1.62 -0.68 -16.31
N ASP A 66 1.19 0.57 -16.37
CA ASP A 66 1.07 1.41 -15.18
C ASP A 66 -0.37 1.33 -14.63
N ALA A 67 -0.61 1.99 -13.50
CA ALA A 67 -1.91 1.96 -12.85
C ALA A 67 -3.01 2.60 -13.72
N ASP A 68 -2.66 3.62 -14.52
CA ASP A 68 -3.60 4.27 -15.43
C ASP A 68 -3.99 3.33 -16.58
N GLY A 69 -3.02 2.62 -17.18
CA GLY A 69 -3.27 1.62 -18.21
C GLY A 69 -4.13 0.45 -17.72
N MET A 70 -3.88 -0.06 -16.52
CA MET A 70 -4.74 -1.11 -15.94
C MET A 70 -6.14 -0.60 -15.58
N ALA A 71 -6.26 0.64 -15.09
CA ALA A 71 -7.57 1.23 -14.82
C ALA A 71 -8.40 1.34 -16.12
N ALA A 72 -7.79 1.76 -17.23
CA ALA A 72 -8.44 1.80 -18.54
C ALA A 72 -8.91 0.41 -19.01
N ILE A 73 -8.17 -0.66 -18.68
CA ILE A 73 -8.63 -2.03 -18.95
C ILE A 73 -9.88 -2.36 -18.14
N PHE A 74 -9.94 -2.02 -16.85
CA PHE A 74 -11.16 -2.21 -16.05
C PHE A 74 -12.36 -1.46 -16.63
N GLU A 75 -12.18 -0.22 -17.10
CA GLU A 75 -13.24 0.54 -17.77
C GLU A 75 -13.77 -0.16 -19.04
N SER A 76 -12.91 -0.91 -19.75
CA SER A 76 -13.30 -1.59 -21.00
C SER A 76 -14.08 -2.89 -20.80
N ILE A 77 -14.05 -3.48 -19.59
CA ILE A 77 -14.66 -4.79 -19.29
C ILE A 77 -15.77 -4.74 -18.24
N ALA A 78 -16.03 -3.56 -17.67
CA ALA A 78 -17.07 -3.34 -16.67
C ALA A 78 -18.46 -3.19 -17.29
#